data_AF-A0A923KIR6-F1
#
_entry.id   AF-A0A923KIR6-F1
#
_cell.length_a   1.000
_cell.length_b   1.000
_cell.length_c   1.000
_cell.angle_alpha   90.00
_cell.angle_beta   90.00
_cell.angle_gamma   90.00
#
_symmetry.space_group_name_H-M   'P 1'
#
loop_
_entity.id
_entity.type
_entity.pdbx_description
1 polymer ?
#
loop_
_entity_poly.entity_id
_entity_poly.type
_entity_poly.pdbx_seq_one_letter_code
_entity_poly.pdbx_strand_id
1 'polypeptide(L)'
;MKINLTAPVVSAEWLYEHQEGDNLVVLDGTIAKSFDSHTLQISNARFFDIKKKFSDTSDPFPNAFPSEAQFQKEARNLGINNDSAIVVYDDKGMYSSARVWWMFKAFGFDNIAVLDGGFPDWQNAGYPSEFMKPYEGPKGNFEAKLQSGFIQFFDGIESASKTKTHKIIDARSAERFNMLVPEPRAGLRRGTIPSSVNLPFTDLLDNGKLKSKKDLEKAFYMRAEKDENIIFSCGSGITACVLALGAELSGYKNISVYDGSWTEYGSLTSGNMNEPKTWTKEELLAYILIYVSHSDLNETWNEKEYMLSRVDKKIYERMHKQFKKDNDYQSIQKIIEALQTQDYFRNDLADLFADIKLMAFADGKYDQMERATYANLKKILKDG
;
A
#
# COMPACT_ATOMS: atom_id res chain seq x y z
N MET A 1 28.25 30.07 0.17
CA MET A 1 27.33 30.39 -0.96
C MET A 1 25.97 29.82 -0.63
N LYS A 2 24.86 30.55 -0.89
CA LYS A 2 23.51 30.00 -0.68
C LYS A 2 23.11 29.06 -1.82
N ILE A 3 22.66 27.87 -1.47
CA ILE A 3 22.16 26.83 -2.36
C ILE A 3 20.67 27.04 -2.63
N ASN A 4 20.29 26.88 -3.89
CA ASN A 4 18.90 26.74 -4.33
C ASN A 4 18.77 25.48 -5.17
N LEU A 5 17.98 24.51 -4.71
CA LEU A 5 17.77 23.22 -5.35
C LEU A 5 16.80 23.39 -6.52
N THR A 6 17.19 22.93 -7.71
CA THR A 6 16.38 23.01 -8.93
C THR A 6 15.67 21.71 -9.27
N ALA A 7 15.90 20.65 -8.50
CA ALA A 7 15.34 19.33 -8.70
C ALA A 7 14.99 18.70 -7.34
N PRO A 8 13.97 17.82 -7.26
CA PRO A 8 13.57 17.18 -6.01
C PRO A 8 14.50 16.00 -5.63
N VAL A 9 15.55 15.76 -6.40
CA VAL A 9 16.54 14.69 -6.18
C VAL A 9 17.94 15.20 -6.52
N VAL A 10 18.94 14.83 -5.72
CA VAL A 10 20.36 15.13 -5.93
C VAL A 10 21.21 13.87 -5.76
N SER A 11 22.37 13.80 -6.42
CA SER A 11 23.30 12.67 -6.28
C SER A 11 24.19 12.82 -5.04
N ALA A 12 24.82 11.71 -4.62
CA ALA A 12 25.88 11.73 -3.60
C ALA A 12 27.04 12.65 -3.97
N GLU A 13 27.46 12.64 -5.24
CA GLU A 13 28.48 13.53 -5.77
C GLU A 13 28.07 15.00 -5.63
N TRP A 14 26.84 15.36 -6.03
CA TRP A 14 26.34 16.72 -5.88
C TRP A 14 26.38 17.16 -4.41
N LEU A 15 25.90 16.31 -3.49
CA LEU A 15 25.92 16.65 -2.07
C LEU A 15 27.35 16.84 -1.55
N TYR A 16 28.29 15.99 -1.98
CA TYR A 16 29.70 16.10 -1.61
C TYR A 16 30.35 17.40 -2.11
N GLU A 17 30.07 17.80 -3.35
CA GLU A 17 30.59 19.05 -3.93
C GLU A 17 30.02 20.32 -3.28
N HIS A 18 28.86 20.23 -2.64
CA HIS A 18 28.12 21.38 -2.11
C HIS A 18 28.09 21.44 -0.57
N GLN A 19 28.87 20.62 0.14
CA GLN A 19 28.85 20.53 1.62
C GLN A 19 29.14 21.85 2.34
N GLU A 20 29.87 22.76 1.69
CA GLU A 20 30.23 24.08 2.23
C GLU A 20 29.14 25.16 1.98
N GLY A 21 27.93 24.76 1.57
CA GLY A 21 26.80 25.67 1.40
C GLY A 21 26.30 26.24 2.73
N ASP A 22 26.29 27.56 2.87
CA ASP A 22 25.98 28.25 4.15
C ASP A 22 24.57 27.93 4.69
N ASN A 23 23.64 27.58 3.80
CA ASN A 23 22.25 27.25 4.12
C ASN A 23 21.94 25.76 3.93
N LEU A 24 22.92 24.90 3.63
CA LEU A 24 22.71 23.47 3.45
C LEU A 24 22.35 22.81 4.80
N VAL A 25 21.31 21.98 4.79
CA VAL A 25 20.93 21.13 5.90
C VAL A 25 20.76 19.71 5.39
N VAL A 26 21.55 18.78 5.92
CA VAL A 26 21.41 17.35 5.63
C VAL A 26 20.54 16.72 6.72
N LEU A 27 19.49 16.00 6.30
CA LEU A 27 18.58 15.30 7.20
C LEU A 27 18.70 13.78 7.02
N ASP A 28 18.79 13.06 8.13
CA ASP A 28 18.68 11.60 8.17
C ASP A 28 17.23 11.22 8.52
N GLY A 29 16.48 10.72 7.53
CA GLY A 29 15.08 10.33 7.64
C GLY A 29 14.85 8.84 7.88
N THR A 30 15.82 8.12 8.44
CA THR A 30 15.75 6.65 8.63
C THR A 30 14.65 6.23 9.62
N ILE A 31 13.79 5.29 9.20
CA ILE A 31 12.75 4.68 10.08
C ILE A 31 13.33 3.49 10.85
N ALA A 32 13.06 3.45 12.16
CA ALA A 32 13.58 2.51 13.17
C ALA A 32 14.90 2.94 13.83
N LYS A 33 15.50 4.04 13.39
CA LYS A 33 16.62 4.66 14.07
C LYS A 33 16.14 5.39 15.32
N SER A 34 16.69 5.07 16.47
CA SER A 34 16.78 6.00 17.60
C SER A 34 18.16 6.66 17.55
N PHE A 35 18.34 7.76 18.28
CA PHE A 35 19.68 8.28 18.48
C PHE A 35 20.58 7.18 19.07
N ASP A 36 21.69 6.89 18.37
CA ASP A 36 22.72 5.95 18.77
C ASP A 36 24.08 6.47 18.29
N SER A 37 24.95 6.82 19.23
CA SER A 37 26.29 7.37 18.98
C SER A 37 27.25 6.40 18.28
N HIS A 38 26.87 5.14 18.06
CA HIS A 38 27.68 4.16 17.33
C HIS A 38 27.24 4.00 15.88
N THR A 39 26.10 4.56 15.51
CA THR A 39 25.62 4.51 14.13
C THR A 39 26.29 5.61 13.31
N LEU A 40 26.73 5.27 12.09
CA LEU A 40 27.29 6.26 11.16
C LEU A 40 26.19 7.12 10.51
N GLN A 41 26.57 8.33 10.12
CA GLN A 41 25.75 9.28 9.37
C GLN A 41 26.61 10.09 8.39
N ILE A 42 25.97 10.72 7.41
CA ILE A 42 26.63 11.77 6.59
C ILE A 42 27.08 12.91 7.52
N SER A 43 28.26 13.48 7.26
CA SER A 43 28.79 14.59 8.06
C SER A 43 27.78 15.72 8.26
N ASN A 44 27.60 16.12 9.52
CA ASN A 44 26.66 17.16 9.96
C ASN A 44 25.17 16.89 9.69
N ALA A 45 24.82 15.65 9.34
CA ALA A 45 23.41 15.25 9.23
C ALA A 45 22.69 15.41 10.57
N ARG A 46 21.42 15.81 10.49
CA ARG A 46 20.53 16.00 11.63
C ARG A 46 19.45 14.94 11.55
N PHE A 47 19.25 14.20 12.64
CA PHE A 47 18.24 13.13 12.65
C PHE A 47 16.82 13.70 12.64
N PHE A 48 16.06 13.33 11.61
CA PHE A 48 14.66 13.66 11.45
C PHE A 48 13.82 12.49 11.98
N ASP A 49 13.42 12.55 13.26
CA ASP A 49 12.65 11.49 13.91
C ASP A 49 11.18 11.50 13.43
N ILE A 50 10.95 10.83 12.29
CA ILE A 50 9.63 10.65 11.68
C ILE A 50 8.64 10.12 12.72
N LYS A 51 9.04 9.14 13.53
CA LYS A 51 8.13 8.37 14.37
C LYS A 51 7.65 9.11 15.62
N LYS A 52 8.51 9.92 16.25
CA LYS A 52 8.20 10.55 17.54
C LYS A 52 8.07 12.07 17.50
N LYS A 53 8.80 12.74 16.60
CA LYS A 53 8.83 14.21 16.54
C LYS A 53 7.96 14.74 15.40
N PHE A 54 7.99 14.05 14.27
CA PHE A 54 7.29 14.45 13.05
C PHE A 54 6.11 13.52 12.73
N SER A 55 5.49 12.91 13.74
CA SER A 55 4.18 12.25 13.64
C SER A 55 3.31 12.64 14.83
N ASP A 56 1.99 12.67 14.65
CA ASP A 56 1.06 12.72 15.78
C ASP A 56 1.08 11.36 16.49
N THR A 57 1.72 11.31 17.66
CA THR A 57 1.85 10.08 18.45
C THR A 57 0.60 9.77 19.29
N SER A 58 -0.38 10.67 19.32
CA SER A 58 -1.68 10.44 19.96
C SER A 58 -2.68 9.74 19.04
N ASP A 59 -2.43 9.75 17.73
CA ASP A 59 -3.23 9.07 16.73
C ASP A 59 -3.13 7.53 16.87
N PRO A 60 -4.24 6.78 16.74
CA PRO A 60 -4.22 5.32 16.79
C PRO A 60 -3.47 4.67 15.62
N PHE A 61 -3.25 5.40 14.52
CA PHE A 61 -2.58 4.93 13.32
C PHE A 61 -1.11 5.39 13.26
N PRO A 62 -0.22 4.54 12.71
CA PRO A 62 1.21 4.85 12.67
C PRO A 62 1.51 5.97 11.68
N ASN A 63 2.55 6.76 11.98
CA ASN A 63 3.07 7.81 11.09
C ASN A 63 2.08 8.94 10.78
N ALA A 64 1.05 9.11 11.61
CA ALA A 64 0.02 10.12 11.39
C ALA A 64 0.64 11.50 11.21
N PHE A 65 0.13 12.24 10.23
CA PHE A 65 0.64 13.54 9.82
C PHE A 65 0.61 14.52 11.00
N PRO A 66 1.71 15.25 11.29
CA PRO A 66 1.74 16.16 12.43
C PRO A 66 0.91 17.42 12.16
N SER A 67 0.52 18.11 13.24
CA SER A 67 -0.03 19.46 13.11
C SER A 67 1.01 20.46 12.60
N GLU A 68 0.55 21.57 12.00
CA GLU A 68 1.42 22.67 11.54
C GLU A 68 2.30 23.21 12.67
N ALA A 69 1.74 23.40 13.87
CA ALA A 69 2.48 23.87 15.03
C ALA A 69 3.56 22.89 15.48
N GLN A 70 3.28 21.58 15.45
CA GLN A 70 4.25 20.54 15.78
C GLN A 70 5.39 20.50 14.75
N PHE A 71 5.05 20.44 13.46
CA PHE A 71 6.05 20.38 12.39
C PHE A 71 6.96 21.61 12.44
N GLN A 72 6.38 22.81 12.57
CA GLN A 72 7.14 24.06 12.69
C GLN A 72 8.11 24.02 13.88
N LYS A 73 7.60 23.64 15.06
CA LYS A 73 8.41 23.58 16.28
C LYS A 73 9.60 22.62 16.11
N GLU A 74 9.36 21.42 15.62
CA GLU A 74 10.42 20.41 15.50
C GLU A 74 11.39 20.70 14.34
N ALA A 75 10.93 21.28 13.22
CA ALA A 75 11.80 21.77 12.17
C ALA A 75 12.74 22.88 12.67
N ARG A 76 12.21 23.83 13.45
CA ARG A 76 13.03 24.87 14.11
C ARG A 76 13.99 24.27 15.13
N ASN A 77 13.60 23.24 15.89
CA ASN A 77 14.51 22.54 16.81
C ASN A 77 15.68 21.87 16.07
N LEU A 78 15.48 21.47 14.81
CA LEU A 78 16.55 20.99 13.94
C LEU A 78 17.33 22.12 13.25
N GLY A 79 17.14 23.38 13.63
CA GLY A 79 17.88 24.52 13.07
C GLY A 79 17.53 24.85 11.63
N ILE A 80 16.31 24.49 11.17
CA ILE A 80 15.85 24.74 9.80
C ILE A 80 15.33 26.17 9.69
N ASN A 81 15.75 26.86 8.63
CA ASN A 81 15.37 28.23 8.32
C ASN A 81 14.54 28.30 7.03
N ASN A 82 13.84 29.41 6.82
CA ASN A 82 13.08 29.69 5.59
C ASN A 82 13.96 29.72 4.33
N ASP A 83 15.27 29.98 4.48
CA ASP A 83 16.24 30.00 3.40
C ASP A 83 17.14 28.75 3.37
N SER A 84 16.86 27.71 4.16
CA SER A 84 17.60 26.45 4.11
C SER A 84 17.51 25.79 2.72
N ALA A 85 18.53 25.02 2.36
CA ALA A 85 18.48 24.04 1.28
C ALA A 85 18.59 22.66 1.93
N ILE A 86 17.57 21.83 1.80
CA ILE A 86 17.48 20.57 2.55
C ILE A 86 17.79 19.40 1.63
N VAL A 87 18.73 18.54 2.02
CA VAL A 87 18.94 17.24 1.39
C VAL A 87 18.62 16.15 2.40
N VAL A 88 17.69 15.26 2.07
CA VAL A 88 17.28 14.16 2.96
C VAL A 88 17.66 12.80 2.40
N TYR A 89 18.19 11.92 3.26
CA TYR A 89 18.51 10.54 2.92
C TYR A 89 17.90 9.56 3.93
N ASP A 90 17.96 8.26 3.61
CA ASP A 90 17.75 7.17 4.56
C ASP A 90 18.77 6.04 4.35
N ASP A 91 18.78 5.08 5.26
CA ASP A 91 19.72 3.95 5.27
C ASP A 91 19.38 2.81 4.31
N LYS A 92 18.29 2.92 3.53
CA LYS A 92 17.84 1.91 2.55
C LYS A 92 17.93 2.38 1.10
N GLY A 93 18.52 3.55 0.89
CA GLY A 93 18.58 4.23 -0.40
C GLY A 93 17.42 5.20 -0.57
N MET A 94 16.21 4.67 -0.82
CA MET A 94 15.01 5.48 -0.93
C MET A 94 13.78 4.73 -0.43
N TYR A 95 13.49 4.93 0.85
CA TYR A 95 12.38 4.30 1.56
C TYR A 95 11.55 5.32 2.34
N SER A 96 12.19 6.06 3.24
CA SER A 96 11.54 7.00 4.17
C SER A 96 11.95 8.45 3.96
N SER A 97 13.09 8.70 3.33
CA SER A 97 13.54 10.03 2.90
C SER A 97 12.48 10.76 2.08
N ALA A 98 11.82 10.05 1.15
CA ALA A 98 10.72 10.61 0.35
C ALA A 98 9.53 11.09 1.21
N ARG A 99 9.27 10.48 2.36
CA ARG A 99 8.23 10.96 3.30
C ARG A 99 8.62 12.30 3.92
N VAL A 100 9.87 12.46 4.32
CA VAL A 100 10.37 13.74 4.87
C VAL A 100 10.25 14.83 3.80
N TRP A 101 10.72 14.54 2.59
CA TRP A 101 10.55 15.44 1.44
C TRP A 101 9.09 15.85 1.24
N TRP A 102 8.17 14.89 1.21
CA TRP A 102 6.74 15.15 1.05
C TRP A 102 6.16 16.02 2.15
N MET A 103 6.60 15.83 3.40
CA MET A 103 6.13 16.65 4.53
C MET A 103 6.53 18.12 4.38
N PHE A 104 7.78 18.41 3.99
CA PHE A 104 8.20 19.78 3.73
C PHE A 104 7.39 20.42 2.59
N LYS A 105 7.16 19.69 1.50
CA LYS A 105 6.31 20.14 0.38
C LYS A 105 4.89 20.45 0.85
N ALA A 106 4.30 19.53 1.61
CA ALA A 106 2.98 19.70 2.21
C ALA A 106 2.90 20.88 3.20
N PHE A 107 4.01 21.27 3.84
CA PHE A 107 4.09 22.48 4.67
C PHE A 107 4.60 23.73 3.92
N GLY A 108 4.57 23.71 2.59
CA GLY A 108 4.84 24.88 1.74
C GLY A 108 6.31 25.20 1.53
N PHE A 109 7.21 24.22 1.67
CA PHE A 109 8.64 24.38 1.50
C PHE A 109 9.17 23.58 0.31
N ASP A 110 9.70 24.28 -0.69
CA ASP A 110 10.13 23.68 -1.97
C ASP A 110 11.64 23.45 -2.11
N ASN A 111 12.48 24.14 -1.33
CA ASN A 111 13.95 24.03 -1.43
C ASN A 111 14.48 22.77 -0.72
N ILE A 112 13.98 21.61 -1.13
CA ILE A 112 14.27 20.30 -0.56
C ILE A 112 14.41 19.22 -1.65
N ALA A 113 15.40 18.35 -1.49
CA ALA A 113 15.65 17.21 -2.37
C ALA A 113 15.94 15.92 -1.60
N VAL A 114 15.65 14.78 -2.21
CA VAL A 114 16.06 13.45 -1.73
C VAL A 114 17.43 13.10 -2.29
N LEU A 115 18.30 12.50 -1.48
CA LEU A 115 19.59 11.95 -1.91
C LEU A 115 19.38 10.63 -2.65
N ASP A 116 19.65 10.61 -3.96
CA ASP A 116 19.46 9.41 -4.78
C ASP A 116 20.43 8.30 -4.38
N GLY A 117 19.91 7.12 -4.04
CA GLY A 117 20.68 6.01 -3.50
C GLY A 117 21.02 6.12 -2.00
N GLY A 118 20.63 7.23 -1.35
CA GLY A 118 20.70 7.41 0.10
C GLY A 118 22.09 7.20 0.73
N PHE A 119 22.10 6.76 1.99
CA PHE A 119 23.36 6.46 2.70
C PHE A 119 24.18 5.33 2.06
N PRO A 120 23.58 4.24 1.54
CA PRO A 120 24.35 3.18 0.87
C PRO A 120 25.24 3.73 -0.25
N ASP A 121 24.72 4.61 -1.09
CA ASP A 121 25.48 5.19 -2.19
C ASP A 121 26.56 6.16 -1.72
N TRP A 122 26.26 6.96 -0.69
CA TRP A 122 27.24 7.82 -0.03
C TRP A 122 28.46 7.02 0.44
N GLN A 123 28.23 5.87 1.08
CA GLN A 123 29.29 4.98 1.56
C GLN A 123 30.03 4.31 0.41
N ASN A 124 29.32 3.85 -0.62
CA ASN A 124 29.92 3.21 -1.79
C ASN A 124 30.83 4.16 -2.57
N ALA A 125 30.51 5.45 -2.59
CA ALA A 125 31.34 6.49 -3.19
C ALA A 125 32.58 6.84 -2.34
N GLY A 126 32.70 6.30 -1.13
CA GLY A 126 33.84 6.55 -0.24
C GLY A 126 33.83 7.93 0.41
N TYR A 127 32.68 8.61 0.45
CA TYR A 127 32.58 9.94 1.04
C TYR A 127 32.61 9.91 2.58
N PRO A 128 33.10 11.00 3.23
CA PRO A 128 33.25 11.04 4.68
C PRO A 128 31.93 10.80 5.42
N SER A 129 32.00 10.01 6.49
CA SER A 129 30.90 9.76 7.41
C SER A 129 31.39 10.02 8.84
N GLU A 130 30.48 10.33 9.74
CA GLU A 130 30.77 10.52 11.17
C GLU A 130 29.82 9.67 12.01
N PHE A 131 30.14 9.51 13.29
CA PHE A 131 29.19 8.96 14.24
C PHE A 131 28.05 9.95 14.48
N MET A 132 26.85 9.39 14.64
CA MET A 132 25.64 10.15 14.90
C MET A 132 25.80 11.05 16.13
N LYS A 133 25.43 12.32 15.98
CA LYS A 133 25.47 13.33 17.05
C LYS A 133 24.14 14.07 17.14
N PRO A 134 23.68 14.45 18.35
CA PRO A 134 22.49 15.27 18.49
C PRO A 134 22.74 16.66 17.87
N TYR A 135 21.70 17.28 17.34
CA TYR A 135 21.78 18.68 16.94
C TYR A 135 21.69 19.58 18.19
N GLU A 136 22.75 20.32 18.47
CA GLU A 136 22.85 21.25 19.61
C GLU A 136 22.92 22.72 19.17
N GLY A 137 22.68 22.99 17.88
CA GLY A 137 22.71 24.35 17.34
C GLY A 137 21.48 25.19 17.73
N PRO A 138 21.48 26.48 17.35
CA PRO A 138 20.37 27.37 17.63
C PRO A 138 19.10 26.94 16.90
N LYS A 139 17.93 27.29 17.46
CA LYS A 139 16.66 27.10 16.76
C LYS A 139 16.63 27.94 15.48
N GLY A 140 16.09 27.35 14.42
CA GLY A 140 15.87 28.05 13.16
C GLY A 140 14.59 28.89 13.15
N ASN A 141 14.29 29.49 12.00
CA ASN A 141 13.14 30.36 11.79
C ASN A 141 12.05 29.80 10.84
N PHE A 142 12.12 28.51 10.49
CA PHE A 142 11.16 27.85 9.58
C PHE A 142 9.70 28.21 9.88
N GLU A 143 8.91 28.55 8.86
CA GLU A 143 7.46 28.79 8.97
C GLU A 143 6.70 27.71 8.22
N ALA A 144 5.92 26.91 8.95
CA ALA A 144 5.10 25.87 8.35
C ALA A 144 3.80 26.47 7.83
N LYS A 145 3.42 26.15 6.59
CA LYS A 145 2.12 26.52 6.02
C LYS A 145 1.51 25.33 5.30
N LEU A 146 0.58 24.65 5.94
CA LEU A 146 -0.06 23.46 5.40
C LEU A 146 -0.78 23.75 4.08
N GLN A 147 -0.39 23.04 3.04
CA GLN A 147 -1.00 23.03 1.72
C GLN A 147 -1.96 21.84 1.65
N SER A 148 -3.25 22.08 1.87
CA SER A 148 -4.27 21.02 2.00
C SER A 148 -4.39 20.10 0.78
N GLY A 149 -3.89 20.51 -0.39
CA GLY A 149 -3.87 19.66 -1.60
C GLY A 149 -2.87 18.51 -1.56
N PHE A 150 -1.87 18.54 -0.68
CA PHE A 150 -0.83 17.50 -0.61
C PHE A 150 -1.23 16.28 0.22
N ILE A 151 -2.20 16.41 1.14
CA ILE A 151 -2.54 15.32 2.07
C ILE A 151 -4.04 15.05 2.00
N GLN A 152 -4.37 13.77 1.85
CA GLN A 152 -5.72 13.25 1.97
C GLN A 152 -5.86 12.50 3.30
N PHE A 153 -7.03 12.64 3.91
CA PHE A 153 -7.42 11.92 5.13
C PHE A 153 -8.57 10.95 4.81
N PHE A 154 -8.98 10.16 5.82
CA PHE A 154 -9.95 9.08 5.67
C PHE A 154 -11.21 9.45 4.86
N ASP A 155 -11.89 10.54 5.21
CA ASP A 155 -13.14 10.94 4.53
C ASP A 155 -12.91 11.26 3.04
N GLY A 156 -11.76 11.86 2.72
CA GLY A 156 -11.37 12.18 1.35
C GLY A 156 -11.13 10.93 0.51
N ILE A 157 -10.37 9.97 1.04
CA ILE A 157 -10.10 8.71 0.33
C ILE A 157 -11.36 7.85 0.21
N GLU A 158 -12.23 7.84 1.23
CA GLU A 158 -13.45 7.05 1.21
C GLU A 158 -14.39 7.57 0.11
N SER A 159 -14.57 8.89 0.04
CA SER A 159 -15.34 9.54 -1.03
C SER A 159 -14.72 9.29 -2.42
N ALA A 160 -13.41 9.46 -2.56
CA ALA A 160 -12.70 9.24 -3.82
C ALA A 160 -12.83 7.79 -4.31
N SER A 161 -12.74 6.81 -3.41
CA SER A 161 -12.87 5.38 -3.72
C SER A 161 -14.26 4.99 -4.27
N LYS A 162 -15.32 5.67 -3.80
CA LYS A 162 -16.72 5.44 -4.20
C LYS A 162 -17.07 6.18 -5.49
N THR A 163 -16.63 7.42 -5.61
CA THR A 163 -17.01 8.35 -6.70
C THR A 163 -16.06 8.30 -7.90
N LYS A 164 -14.88 7.69 -7.75
CA LYS A 164 -13.83 7.62 -8.79
C LYS A 164 -13.37 9.01 -9.28
N THR A 165 -13.44 10.01 -8.41
CA THR A 165 -12.96 11.38 -8.69
C THR A 165 -11.44 11.49 -8.79
N HIS A 166 -10.73 10.48 -8.27
CA HIS A 166 -9.26 10.41 -8.27
C HIS A 166 -8.81 9.02 -8.72
N LYS A 167 -7.62 8.95 -9.32
CA LYS A 167 -6.88 7.69 -9.44
C LYS A 167 -6.19 7.39 -8.13
N ILE A 168 -6.43 6.20 -7.58
CA ILE A 168 -5.80 5.75 -6.34
C ILE A 168 -4.71 4.75 -6.71
N ILE A 169 -3.46 5.04 -6.34
CA ILE A 169 -2.31 4.18 -6.67
C ILE A 169 -1.64 3.71 -5.38
N ASP A 170 -1.64 2.40 -5.15
CA ASP A 170 -1.10 1.76 -3.95
C ASP A 170 0.34 1.27 -4.16
N ALA A 171 1.24 1.72 -3.30
CA ALA A 171 2.68 1.47 -3.34
C ALA A 171 3.14 0.16 -2.66
N ARG A 172 2.23 -0.61 -2.06
CA ARG A 172 2.54 -1.91 -1.45
C ARG A 172 3.01 -2.91 -2.52
N SER A 173 3.65 -4.00 -2.07
CA SER A 173 3.99 -5.10 -2.97
C SER A 173 2.73 -5.67 -3.64
N ALA A 174 2.91 -6.20 -4.85
CA ALA A 174 1.82 -6.83 -5.59
C ALA A 174 1.17 -7.97 -4.79
N GLU A 175 1.94 -8.73 -4.02
CA GLU A 175 1.43 -9.81 -3.17
C GLU A 175 0.49 -9.30 -2.07
N ARG A 176 0.84 -8.18 -1.41
CA ARG A 176 0.00 -7.56 -0.38
C ARG A 176 -1.26 -6.96 -0.98
N PHE A 177 -1.12 -6.27 -2.11
CA PHE A 177 -2.25 -5.70 -2.85
C PHE A 177 -3.21 -6.80 -3.34
N ASN A 178 -2.68 -7.88 -3.92
CA ASN A 178 -3.47 -9.01 -4.42
C ASN A 178 -3.89 -10.00 -3.31
N MET A 179 -3.67 -9.67 -2.04
CA MET A 179 -4.12 -10.46 -0.87
C MET A 179 -3.49 -11.87 -0.79
N LEU A 180 -2.34 -12.07 -1.42
CA LEU A 180 -1.61 -13.34 -1.44
C LEU A 180 -0.80 -13.57 -0.17
N VAL A 181 -0.43 -12.49 0.53
CA VAL A 181 0.33 -12.54 1.78
C VAL A 181 -0.37 -11.67 2.85
N PRO A 182 -0.18 -11.98 4.14
CA PRO A 182 -0.70 -11.14 5.22
C PRO A 182 -0.03 -9.75 5.23
N GLU A 183 -0.73 -8.79 5.85
CA GLU A 183 -0.12 -7.51 6.15
C GLU A 183 0.92 -7.65 7.28
N PRO A 184 2.04 -6.89 7.27
CA PRO A 184 3.07 -6.99 8.30
C PRO A 184 2.57 -6.67 9.72
N ARG A 185 1.46 -5.93 9.83
CA ARG A 185 0.83 -5.60 11.10
C ARG A 185 -0.10 -6.73 11.52
N ALA A 186 0.24 -7.42 12.60
CA ALA A 186 -0.57 -8.49 13.16
C ALA A 186 -2.03 -8.03 13.39
N GLY A 187 -2.98 -8.84 12.94
CA GLY A 187 -4.42 -8.55 13.06
C GLY A 187 -4.98 -7.57 12.01
N LEU A 188 -4.14 -6.90 11.20
CA LEU A 188 -4.63 -6.07 10.10
C LEU A 188 -5.08 -6.97 8.94
N ARG A 189 -6.30 -6.72 8.43
CA ARG A 189 -6.87 -7.49 7.33
C ARG A 189 -6.12 -7.27 6.01
N ARG A 190 -6.19 -8.28 5.14
CA ARG A 190 -5.81 -8.18 3.72
C ARG A 190 -6.83 -7.33 2.94
N GLY A 191 -6.42 -6.79 1.80
CA GLY A 191 -7.31 -6.10 0.88
C GLY A 191 -6.68 -4.87 0.22
N THR A 192 -7.53 -4.14 -0.49
CA THR A 192 -7.19 -2.90 -1.21
C THR A 192 -8.27 -1.85 -1.02
N ILE A 193 -7.91 -0.60 -1.30
CA ILE A 193 -8.89 0.49 -1.39
C ILE A 193 -9.69 0.29 -2.69
N PRO A 194 -11.03 0.35 -2.69
CA PRO A 194 -11.83 0.23 -3.89
C PRO A 194 -11.36 1.19 -4.98
N SER A 195 -11.39 0.73 -6.24
CA SER A 195 -10.90 1.45 -7.43
C SER A 195 -9.39 1.74 -7.49
N SER A 196 -8.61 1.30 -6.49
CA SER A 196 -7.16 1.45 -6.53
C SER A 196 -6.50 0.52 -7.54
N VAL A 197 -5.35 0.95 -8.07
CA VAL A 197 -4.42 0.15 -8.85
C VAL A 197 -3.08 0.05 -8.12
N ASN A 198 -2.27 -0.95 -8.47
CA ASN A 198 -0.99 -1.18 -7.81
C ASN A 198 0.18 -0.69 -8.65
N LEU A 199 1.12 -0.01 -7.99
CA LEU A 199 2.45 0.30 -8.48
C LEU A 199 3.42 0.16 -7.29
N PRO A 200 4.01 -1.02 -7.06
CA PRO A 200 4.96 -1.21 -5.98
C PRO A 200 6.07 -0.15 -6.03
N PHE A 201 6.40 0.48 -4.91
CA PHE A 201 7.43 1.54 -4.91
C PHE A 201 8.79 1.04 -5.39
N THR A 202 9.09 -0.24 -5.18
CA THR A 202 10.29 -0.93 -5.67
C THR A 202 10.38 -0.94 -7.19
N ASP A 203 9.26 -0.86 -7.90
CA ASP A 203 9.25 -0.82 -9.36
C ASP A 203 9.78 0.52 -9.90
N LEU A 204 9.85 1.57 -9.07
CA LEU A 204 10.45 2.85 -9.40
C LEU A 204 11.95 2.91 -9.09
N LEU A 205 12.50 1.87 -8.44
CA LEU A 205 13.86 1.87 -7.95
C LEU A 205 14.74 0.84 -8.66
N ASP A 206 16.02 1.16 -8.79
CA ASP A 206 17.10 0.24 -9.16
C ASP A 206 18.22 0.36 -8.11
N ASN A 207 18.42 -0.69 -7.32
CA ASN A 207 19.40 -0.73 -6.22
C ASN A 207 19.33 0.47 -5.26
N GLY A 208 18.12 0.90 -4.89
CA GLY A 208 17.90 2.01 -3.96
C GLY A 208 17.95 3.41 -4.59
N LYS A 209 18.26 3.51 -5.90
CA LYS A 209 18.15 4.75 -6.69
C LYS A 209 16.84 4.81 -7.44
N LEU A 210 16.37 6.00 -7.77
CA LEU A 210 15.28 6.16 -8.73
C LEU A 210 15.72 5.70 -10.12
N LYS A 211 14.81 5.03 -10.83
CA LYS A 211 14.98 4.73 -12.25
C LYS A 211 15.02 6.02 -13.07
N SER A 212 15.48 5.88 -14.32
CA SER A 212 15.52 6.99 -15.27
C SER A 212 14.15 7.67 -15.40
N LYS A 213 14.13 8.98 -15.67
CA LYS A 213 12.88 9.73 -15.89
C LYS A 213 11.95 9.05 -16.91
N LYS A 214 12.52 8.48 -17.98
CA LYS A 214 11.76 7.76 -19.01
C LYS A 214 11.05 6.52 -18.46
N ASP A 215 11.72 5.77 -17.59
CA ASP A 215 11.14 4.56 -16.98
C ASP A 215 10.09 4.91 -15.92
N LEU A 216 10.30 6.00 -15.17
CA LEU A 216 9.29 6.55 -14.26
C LEU A 216 8.04 7.00 -15.06
N GLU A 217 8.21 7.78 -16.12
CA GLU A 217 7.12 8.22 -16.99
C GLU A 217 6.33 7.03 -17.54
N LYS A 218 7.02 5.98 -17.99
CA LYS A 218 6.40 4.74 -18.45
C LYS A 218 5.62 4.04 -17.33
N ALA A 219 6.18 3.96 -16.13
CA ALA A 219 5.53 3.31 -14.98
C ALA A 219 4.22 3.99 -14.59
N PHE A 220 4.17 5.34 -14.61
CA PHE A 220 2.95 6.09 -14.29
C PHE A 220 1.93 6.12 -15.43
N TYR A 221 2.37 6.27 -16.68
CA TYR A 221 1.46 6.33 -17.85
C TYR A 221 0.56 5.10 -17.96
N MET A 222 1.03 3.94 -17.51
CA MET A 222 0.23 2.71 -17.50
C MET A 222 -0.92 2.73 -16.47
N ARG A 223 -0.98 3.72 -15.56
CA ARG A 223 -1.84 3.76 -14.35
C ARG A 223 -2.74 5.00 -14.34
N ALA A 224 -2.23 6.15 -14.76
CA ALA A 224 -2.94 7.42 -14.76
C ALA A 224 -2.43 8.36 -15.87
N GLU A 225 -3.29 9.25 -16.32
CA GLU A 225 -2.93 10.37 -17.21
C GLU A 225 -2.38 11.56 -16.41
N LYS A 226 -1.59 12.43 -17.05
CA LYS A 226 -0.86 13.52 -16.36
C LYS A 226 -1.75 14.59 -15.73
N ASP A 227 -2.96 14.78 -16.24
CA ASP A 227 -3.94 15.78 -15.80
C ASP A 227 -4.94 15.24 -14.76
N GLU A 228 -4.97 13.92 -14.53
CA GLU A 228 -5.83 13.32 -13.51
C GLU A 228 -5.41 13.72 -12.09
N ASN A 229 -6.39 13.78 -11.18
CA ASN A 229 -6.12 13.90 -9.76
C ASN A 229 -5.70 12.53 -9.22
N ILE A 230 -4.54 12.44 -8.57
CA ILE A 230 -3.96 11.19 -8.10
C ILE A 230 -3.78 11.22 -6.59
N ILE A 231 -4.20 10.14 -5.94
CA ILE A 231 -3.97 9.87 -4.53
C ILE A 231 -3.06 8.64 -4.42
N PHE A 232 -1.89 8.82 -3.82
CA PHE A 232 -0.98 7.73 -3.49
C PHE A 232 -1.29 7.18 -2.10
N SER A 233 -1.27 5.86 -1.98
CA SER A 233 -1.46 5.14 -0.71
C SER A 233 -0.39 4.05 -0.57
N CYS A 234 -0.21 3.51 0.63
CA CYS A 234 0.57 2.29 0.83
C CYS A 234 0.08 1.52 2.06
N GLY A 235 1.00 1.03 2.91
CA GLY A 235 0.65 0.48 4.22
C GLY A 235 0.35 1.54 5.28
N SER A 236 1.14 2.62 5.32
CA SER A 236 1.17 3.57 6.46
C SER A 236 1.74 4.95 6.09
N GLY A 237 1.49 5.43 4.87
CA GLY A 237 1.84 6.78 4.43
C GLY A 237 3.32 7.03 4.10
N ILE A 238 4.21 6.03 4.26
CA ILE A 238 5.65 6.17 4.00
C ILE A 238 5.97 5.98 2.52
N THR A 239 5.91 4.74 2.03
CA THR A 239 6.34 4.41 0.65
C THR A 239 5.45 5.00 -0.43
N ALA A 240 4.25 5.49 -0.08
CA ALA A 240 3.41 6.30 -0.97
C ALA A 240 4.15 7.57 -1.44
N CYS A 241 5.00 8.14 -0.59
CA CYS A 241 5.77 9.34 -0.91
C CYS A 241 6.87 9.08 -1.96
N VAL A 242 7.35 7.83 -2.09
CA VAL A 242 8.26 7.45 -3.19
C VAL A 242 7.53 7.53 -4.54
N LEU A 243 6.26 7.12 -4.59
CA LEU A 243 5.44 7.31 -5.79
C LEU A 243 5.19 8.79 -6.06
N ALA A 244 4.90 9.59 -5.03
CA ALA A 244 4.71 11.03 -5.18
C ALA A 244 5.95 11.72 -5.78
N LEU A 245 7.15 11.37 -5.28
CA LEU A 245 8.43 11.87 -5.83
C LEU A 245 8.63 11.47 -7.29
N GLY A 246 8.40 10.20 -7.62
CA GLY A 246 8.50 9.70 -8.99
C GLY A 246 7.50 10.37 -9.95
N ALA A 247 6.29 10.67 -9.45
CA ALA A 247 5.25 11.34 -10.21
C ALA A 247 5.60 12.81 -10.48
N GLU A 248 6.13 13.54 -9.48
CA GLU A 248 6.61 14.91 -9.65
C GLU A 248 7.73 14.99 -10.70
N LEU A 249 8.71 14.09 -10.63
CA LEU A 249 9.78 13.97 -11.65
C LEU A 249 9.25 13.65 -13.05
N SER A 250 8.12 12.95 -13.13
CA SER A 250 7.43 12.58 -14.38
C SER A 250 6.48 13.68 -14.87
N GLY A 251 6.34 14.78 -14.12
CA GLY A 251 5.54 15.95 -14.50
C GLY A 251 4.05 15.87 -14.13
N TYR A 252 3.66 14.96 -13.24
CA TYR A 252 2.31 14.94 -12.65
C TYR A 252 2.22 16.04 -11.60
N LYS A 253 1.12 16.80 -11.60
CA LYS A 253 0.97 18.00 -10.75
C LYS A 253 -0.12 17.87 -9.69
N ASN A 254 -1.21 17.18 -10.01
CA ASN A 254 -2.38 17.04 -9.15
C ASN A 254 -2.23 15.79 -8.26
N ILE A 255 -1.18 15.77 -7.45
CA ILE A 255 -0.80 14.60 -6.65
C ILE A 255 -0.99 14.87 -5.16
N SER A 256 -1.49 13.86 -4.45
CA SER A 256 -1.67 13.88 -3.00
C SER A 256 -1.31 12.53 -2.40
N VAL A 257 -1.01 12.48 -1.09
CA VAL A 257 -0.79 11.23 -0.35
C VAL A 257 -1.90 11.03 0.67
N TYR A 258 -2.50 9.84 0.68
CA TYR A 258 -3.39 9.42 1.75
C TYR A 258 -2.58 8.89 2.95
N ASP A 259 -2.62 9.66 4.03
CA ASP A 259 -1.70 9.50 5.15
C ASP A 259 -1.89 8.18 5.91
N GLY A 260 -3.10 7.93 6.41
CA GLY A 260 -3.42 6.71 7.16
C GLY A 260 -3.30 5.43 6.34
N SER A 261 -3.37 5.55 4.99
CA SER A 261 -3.09 4.46 4.05
C SER A 261 -3.89 3.18 4.36
N TRP A 262 -3.39 1.99 3.98
CA TRP A 262 -4.09 0.73 4.23
C TRP A 262 -4.31 0.44 5.72
N THR A 263 -3.42 0.89 6.61
CA THR A 263 -3.58 0.63 8.05
C THR A 263 -4.85 1.30 8.58
N GLU A 264 -5.05 2.59 8.30
CA GLU A 264 -6.29 3.29 8.68
C GLU A 264 -7.50 2.76 7.90
N TYR A 265 -7.39 2.67 6.58
CA TYR A 265 -8.51 2.26 5.74
C TYR A 265 -9.00 0.85 6.08
N GLY A 266 -8.07 -0.10 6.20
CA GLY A 266 -8.33 -1.49 6.54
C GLY A 266 -8.93 -1.67 7.93
N SER A 267 -8.58 -0.80 8.88
CA SER A 267 -9.12 -0.81 10.24
C SER A 267 -10.50 -0.14 10.37
N LEU A 268 -10.73 0.97 9.67
CA LEU A 268 -11.96 1.76 9.82
C LEU A 268 -13.08 1.35 8.86
N THR A 269 -12.75 0.77 7.71
CA THR A 269 -13.77 0.29 6.78
C THR A 269 -14.17 -1.14 7.10
N SER A 270 -15.30 -1.25 7.80
CA SER A 270 -16.06 -2.49 7.97
C SER A 270 -17.24 -2.49 6.99
N GLY A 271 -16.95 -2.70 5.70
CA GLY A 271 -18.00 -2.79 4.68
C GLY A 271 -17.51 -3.14 3.28
N ASN A 272 -17.90 -4.34 2.82
CA ASN A 272 -17.73 -4.96 1.49
C ASN A 272 -16.54 -5.91 1.24
N MET A 273 -16.08 -6.60 2.27
CA MET A 273 -16.17 -8.06 2.17
C MET A 273 -17.14 -8.45 3.27
N ASN A 274 -18.20 -9.20 2.94
CA ASN A 274 -18.95 -9.89 3.98
C ASN A 274 -17.91 -10.62 4.82
N GLU A 275 -17.88 -10.40 6.13
CA GLU A 275 -17.23 -11.35 7.03
C GLU A 275 -17.65 -12.74 6.56
N PRO A 276 -16.72 -13.63 6.19
CA PRO A 276 -17.05 -15.03 6.25
C PRO A 276 -17.24 -15.26 7.74
N LYS A 277 -18.50 -15.23 8.19
CA LYS A 277 -18.93 -16.15 9.24
C LYS A 277 -18.24 -17.46 8.88
N THR A 278 -17.46 -18.04 9.79
CA THR A 278 -16.87 -19.36 9.58
C THR A 278 -17.96 -20.26 9.02
N TRP A 279 -17.90 -20.60 7.73
CA TRP A 279 -18.92 -21.43 7.11
C TRP A 279 -18.88 -22.76 7.82
N THR A 280 -20.03 -23.36 8.11
CA THR A 280 -20.03 -24.78 8.47
C THR A 280 -19.63 -25.62 7.25
N LYS A 281 -19.16 -26.85 7.47
CA LYS A 281 -18.87 -27.81 6.38
C LYS A 281 -20.05 -27.94 5.41
N GLU A 282 -21.26 -27.93 5.93
CA GLU A 282 -22.50 -28.06 5.17
C GLU A 282 -22.88 -26.78 4.39
N GLU A 283 -22.64 -25.60 4.97
CA GLU A 283 -22.79 -24.32 4.25
C GLU A 283 -21.81 -24.21 3.07
N LEU A 284 -20.56 -24.64 3.26
CA LEU A 284 -19.55 -24.68 2.21
C LEU A 284 -19.89 -25.67 1.10
N LEU A 285 -20.34 -26.87 1.46
CA LEU A 285 -20.82 -27.84 0.48
C LEU A 285 -21.99 -27.26 -0.33
N ALA A 286 -23.01 -26.71 0.35
CA ALA A 286 -24.17 -26.12 -0.32
C ALA A 286 -23.77 -25.03 -1.32
N TYR A 287 -22.88 -24.11 -0.93
CA TYR A 287 -22.47 -23.00 -1.77
C TYR A 287 -21.63 -23.46 -2.98
N ILE A 288 -20.76 -24.45 -2.81
CA ILE A 288 -19.99 -25.04 -3.92
C ILE A 288 -20.94 -25.69 -4.94
N LEU A 289 -21.93 -26.46 -4.49
CA LEU A 289 -22.88 -27.12 -5.38
C LEU A 289 -23.72 -26.10 -6.17
N ILE A 290 -24.21 -25.05 -5.50
CA ILE A 290 -24.95 -23.96 -6.15
C ILE A 290 -24.10 -23.24 -7.19
N TYR A 291 -22.82 -22.98 -6.90
CA TYR A 291 -21.92 -22.33 -7.84
C TYR A 291 -21.72 -23.16 -9.11
N VAL A 292 -21.57 -24.47 -8.98
CA VAL A 292 -21.39 -25.33 -10.16
C VAL A 292 -22.70 -25.47 -10.95
N SER A 293 -23.85 -25.56 -10.28
CA SER A 293 -25.17 -25.69 -10.92
C SER A 293 -25.64 -24.43 -11.66
N HIS A 294 -24.93 -23.31 -11.50
CA HIS A 294 -25.20 -22.05 -12.20
C HIS A 294 -24.11 -21.71 -13.21
N SER A 295 -23.16 -22.62 -13.44
CA SER A 295 -22.03 -22.36 -14.33
C SER A 295 -22.48 -22.15 -15.78
N ASP A 296 -23.59 -22.73 -16.19
CA ASP A 296 -24.24 -22.57 -17.50
C ASP A 296 -25.37 -21.51 -17.51
N LEU A 297 -25.56 -20.79 -16.40
CA LEU A 297 -26.64 -19.83 -16.13
C LEU A 297 -28.05 -20.44 -16.05
N ASN A 298 -28.21 -21.75 -15.92
CA ASN A 298 -29.50 -22.42 -15.93
C ASN A 298 -29.61 -23.59 -14.92
N GLU A 299 -30.03 -23.28 -13.68
CA GLU A 299 -30.32 -24.31 -12.67
C GLU A 299 -31.59 -25.10 -13.04
N THR A 300 -31.43 -26.40 -13.30
CA THR A 300 -32.50 -27.35 -13.59
C THR A 300 -33.17 -27.90 -12.33
N TRP A 301 -34.37 -28.46 -12.49
CA TRP A 301 -35.07 -29.12 -11.38
C TRP A 301 -34.27 -30.31 -10.81
N ASN A 302 -33.54 -31.04 -11.66
CA ASN A 302 -32.75 -32.19 -11.23
C ASN A 302 -31.53 -31.78 -10.40
N GLU A 303 -30.83 -30.71 -10.76
CA GLU A 303 -29.70 -30.19 -9.98
C GLU A 303 -30.17 -29.69 -8.61
N LYS A 304 -31.33 -29.03 -8.58
CA LYS A 304 -31.94 -28.59 -7.33
C LYS A 304 -32.31 -29.76 -6.41
N GLU A 305 -32.95 -30.80 -6.94
CA GLU A 305 -33.27 -32.01 -6.17
C GLU A 305 -31.99 -32.70 -5.67
N TYR A 306 -30.94 -32.76 -6.51
CA TYR A 306 -29.65 -33.29 -6.10
C TYR A 306 -29.06 -32.51 -4.92
N MET A 307 -29.03 -31.18 -4.99
CA MET A 307 -28.53 -30.33 -3.90
C MET A 307 -29.31 -30.56 -2.60
N LEU A 308 -30.64 -30.60 -2.67
CA LEU A 308 -31.51 -30.87 -1.51
C LEU A 308 -31.35 -32.28 -0.93
N SER A 309 -30.76 -33.23 -1.68
CA SER A 309 -30.40 -34.56 -1.18
C SER A 309 -29.08 -34.57 -0.38
N ARG A 310 -28.21 -33.56 -0.55
CA ARG A 310 -26.88 -33.47 0.07
C ARG A 310 -26.83 -32.52 1.26
N VAL A 311 -27.68 -31.50 1.30
CA VAL A 311 -27.65 -30.45 2.33
C VAL A 311 -29.05 -30.13 2.86
N ASP A 312 -29.15 -29.70 4.12
CA ASP A 312 -30.42 -29.28 4.70
C ASP A 312 -31.08 -28.15 3.87
N LYS A 313 -32.41 -28.24 3.71
CA LYS A 313 -33.20 -27.31 2.90
C LYS A 313 -33.04 -25.84 3.34
N LYS A 314 -32.97 -25.56 4.65
CA LYS A 314 -32.80 -24.19 5.14
C LYS A 314 -31.39 -23.66 4.86
N ILE A 315 -30.39 -24.56 4.88
CA ILE A 315 -29.02 -24.22 4.51
C ILE A 315 -28.96 -23.92 3.01
N TYR A 316 -29.53 -24.78 2.16
CA TYR A 316 -29.64 -24.54 0.73
C TYR A 316 -30.32 -23.20 0.43
N GLU A 317 -31.52 -22.94 0.96
CA GLU A 317 -32.26 -21.69 0.69
C GLU A 317 -31.48 -20.44 1.11
N ARG A 318 -30.79 -20.51 2.26
CA ARG A 318 -29.96 -19.41 2.76
C ARG A 318 -28.73 -19.18 1.89
N MET A 319 -28.01 -20.24 1.52
CA MET A 319 -26.83 -20.14 0.66
C MET A 319 -27.20 -19.72 -0.76
N HIS A 320 -28.33 -20.18 -1.31
CA HIS A 320 -28.85 -19.75 -2.61
C HIS A 320 -29.21 -18.26 -2.63
N LYS A 321 -29.85 -17.78 -1.57
CA LYS A 321 -30.14 -16.35 -1.39
C LYS A 321 -28.87 -15.51 -1.27
N GLN A 322 -27.81 -16.06 -0.67
CA GLN A 322 -26.51 -15.42 -0.59
C GLN A 322 -25.83 -15.40 -1.96
N PHE A 323 -25.77 -16.55 -2.63
CA PHE A 323 -25.20 -16.73 -3.97
C PHE A 323 -25.79 -15.75 -5.00
N LYS A 324 -27.11 -15.56 -5.01
CA LYS A 324 -27.79 -14.59 -5.89
C LYS A 324 -27.33 -13.13 -5.73
N LYS A 325 -26.66 -12.79 -4.63
CA LYS A 325 -26.10 -11.45 -4.39
C LYS A 325 -24.65 -11.33 -4.81
N ASP A 326 -24.00 -12.45 -5.09
CA ASP A 326 -22.59 -12.55 -5.40
C ASP A 326 -22.41 -12.71 -6.92
N ASN A 327 -21.37 -12.07 -7.48
CA ASN A 327 -20.90 -12.40 -8.83
C ASN A 327 -19.92 -13.57 -8.80
N ASP A 328 -19.57 -14.12 -9.97
CA ASP A 328 -18.68 -15.30 -10.09
C ASP A 328 -17.34 -15.10 -9.36
N TYR A 329 -16.76 -13.91 -9.47
CA TYR A 329 -15.51 -13.59 -8.78
C TYR A 329 -15.67 -13.64 -7.25
N GLN A 330 -16.73 -13.04 -6.71
CA GLN A 330 -17.04 -13.06 -5.27
C GLN A 330 -17.33 -14.48 -4.78
N SER A 331 -18.05 -15.27 -5.57
CA SER A 331 -18.35 -16.68 -5.25
C SER A 331 -17.08 -17.53 -5.18
N ILE A 332 -16.17 -17.39 -6.14
CA ILE A 332 -14.88 -18.09 -6.14
C ILE A 332 -14.03 -17.67 -4.92
N GLN A 333 -13.95 -16.36 -4.61
CA GLN A 333 -13.16 -15.88 -3.47
C GLN A 333 -13.70 -16.43 -2.14
N LYS A 334 -15.01 -16.49 -1.95
CA LYS A 334 -15.63 -17.07 -0.74
C LYS A 334 -15.32 -18.56 -0.59
N ILE A 335 -15.38 -19.31 -1.70
CA ILE A 335 -15.01 -20.74 -1.70
C ILE A 335 -13.53 -20.90 -1.32
N ILE A 336 -12.62 -20.13 -1.93
CA ILE A 336 -11.18 -20.18 -1.61
C ILE A 336 -10.92 -19.84 -0.14
N GLU A 337 -11.50 -18.75 0.36
CA GLU A 337 -11.31 -18.31 1.73
C GLU A 337 -11.85 -19.32 2.75
N ALA A 338 -13.04 -19.88 2.52
CA ALA A 338 -13.62 -20.89 3.39
C ALA A 338 -12.76 -22.17 3.41
N LEU A 339 -12.15 -22.56 2.29
CA LEU A 339 -11.26 -23.73 2.21
C LEU A 339 -9.90 -23.49 2.87
N GLN A 340 -9.35 -22.28 2.76
CA GLN A 340 -8.08 -21.92 3.42
C GLN A 340 -8.22 -21.80 4.94
N THR A 341 -9.41 -21.42 5.41
CA THR A 341 -9.66 -21.19 6.84
C THR A 341 -10.24 -22.41 7.56
N GLN A 342 -10.80 -23.38 6.82
CA GLN A 342 -11.46 -24.56 7.40
C GLN A 342 -10.88 -25.87 6.83
N ASP A 343 -10.38 -26.75 7.69
CA ASP A 343 -9.76 -28.03 7.29
C ASP A 343 -10.78 -29.16 7.00
N TYR A 344 -12.03 -28.82 6.63
CA TYR A 344 -13.15 -29.76 6.62
C TYR A 344 -13.05 -30.89 5.59
N PHE A 345 -12.32 -30.66 4.49
CA PHE A 345 -12.28 -31.55 3.34
C PHE A 345 -10.90 -32.15 3.07
N ARG A 346 -9.86 -31.82 3.84
CA ARG A 346 -8.48 -32.31 3.62
C ARG A 346 -8.38 -33.83 3.57
N ASN A 347 -9.22 -34.54 4.34
CA ASN A 347 -9.29 -36.01 4.34
C ASN A 347 -10.43 -36.58 3.46
N ASP A 348 -11.34 -35.74 2.96
CA ASP A 348 -12.57 -36.13 2.25
C ASP A 348 -12.66 -35.52 0.83
N LEU A 349 -11.54 -35.07 0.25
CA LEU A 349 -11.53 -34.42 -1.08
C LEU A 349 -12.13 -35.31 -2.17
N ALA A 350 -11.94 -36.63 -2.06
CA ALA A 350 -12.49 -37.59 -3.02
C ALA A 350 -14.03 -37.55 -3.04
N ASP A 351 -14.66 -37.46 -1.86
CA ASP A 351 -16.11 -37.42 -1.72
C ASP A 351 -16.68 -36.07 -2.17
N LEU A 352 -16.01 -34.96 -1.83
CA LEU A 352 -16.39 -33.64 -2.34
C LEU A 352 -16.32 -33.58 -3.88
N PHE A 353 -15.25 -34.12 -4.49
CA PHE A 353 -15.16 -34.16 -5.94
C PHE A 353 -16.16 -35.11 -6.59
N ALA A 354 -16.57 -36.18 -5.91
CA ALA A 354 -17.65 -37.03 -6.36
C ALA A 354 -18.97 -36.25 -6.36
N ASP A 355 -19.25 -35.49 -5.31
CA ASP A 355 -20.46 -34.66 -5.21
C ASP A 355 -20.54 -33.58 -6.29
N ILE A 356 -19.46 -32.84 -6.50
CA ILE A 356 -19.41 -31.81 -7.53
C ILE A 356 -19.67 -32.44 -8.91
N LYS A 357 -19.08 -33.60 -9.17
CA LYS A 357 -19.20 -34.29 -10.46
C LYS A 357 -20.59 -34.91 -10.67
N LEU A 358 -21.21 -35.44 -9.62
CA LEU A 358 -22.56 -35.99 -9.67
C LEU A 358 -23.61 -34.89 -9.82
N MET A 359 -23.40 -33.75 -9.16
CA MET A 359 -24.23 -32.56 -9.30
C MET A 359 -24.20 -32.04 -10.74
N ALA A 360 -23.00 -31.85 -11.31
CA ALA A 360 -22.79 -31.46 -12.71
C ALA A 360 -23.21 -32.54 -13.72
N PHE A 361 -23.83 -33.64 -13.27
CA PHE A 361 -24.43 -34.67 -14.13
C PHE A 361 -25.91 -34.87 -13.82
N ALA A 362 -26.49 -34.09 -12.90
CA ALA A 362 -27.84 -34.32 -12.39
C ALA A 362 -28.91 -34.18 -13.49
N ASP A 363 -28.68 -33.32 -14.48
CA ASP A 363 -29.56 -33.14 -15.63
C ASP A 363 -29.37 -34.22 -16.74
N GLY A 364 -28.41 -35.14 -16.55
CA GLY A 364 -28.05 -36.20 -17.49
C GLY A 364 -27.01 -35.79 -18.54
N LYS A 365 -26.46 -34.58 -18.48
CA LYS A 365 -25.37 -34.09 -19.30
C LYS A 365 -24.25 -33.56 -18.41
N TYR A 366 -23.06 -33.40 -18.98
CA TYR A 366 -21.95 -32.73 -18.31
C TYR A 366 -21.29 -31.84 -19.34
N ASP A 367 -21.69 -30.58 -19.33
CA ASP A 367 -21.41 -29.64 -20.39
C ASP A 367 -19.98 -29.08 -20.32
N GLN A 368 -19.63 -28.24 -21.30
CA GLN A 368 -18.28 -27.70 -21.40
C GLN A 368 -17.95 -26.72 -20.25
N MET A 369 -18.93 -25.96 -19.79
CA MET A 369 -18.76 -24.93 -18.77
C MET A 369 -18.68 -25.56 -17.37
N GLU A 370 -19.51 -26.56 -17.10
CA GLU A 370 -19.44 -27.36 -15.87
C GLU A 370 -18.10 -28.10 -15.77
N ARG A 371 -17.61 -28.67 -16.88
CA ARG A 371 -16.28 -29.30 -16.95
C ARG A 371 -15.16 -28.33 -16.63
N ALA A 372 -15.21 -27.12 -17.20
CA ALA A 372 -14.23 -26.09 -16.93
C ALA A 372 -14.27 -25.65 -15.45
N THR A 373 -15.48 -25.49 -14.91
CA THR A 373 -15.72 -25.12 -13.51
C THR A 373 -15.20 -26.19 -12.55
N TYR A 374 -15.50 -27.46 -12.80
CA TYR A 374 -14.96 -28.58 -12.04
C TYR A 374 -13.43 -28.66 -12.12
N ALA A 375 -12.84 -28.49 -13.31
CA ALA A 375 -11.39 -28.51 -13.48
C ALA A 375 -10.70 -27.39 -12.69
N ASN A 376 -11.29 -26.19 -12.71
CA ASN A 376 -10.81 -25.04 -11.94
C ASN A 376 -10.92 -25.28 -10.43
N LEU A 377 -12.08 -25.74 -9.94
CA LEU A 377 -12.27 -26.09 -8.53
C LEU A 377 -11.32 -27.21 -8.09
N LYS A 378 -11.08 -28.22 -8.92
CA LYS A 378 -10.15 -29.32 -8.64
C LYS A 378 -8.70 -28.85 -8.53
N LYS A 379 -8.29 -27.86 -9.31
CA LYS A 379 -6.96 -27.25 -9.19
C LYS A 379 -6.85 -26.47 -7.87
N ILE A 380 -7.84 -25.63 -7.59
CA ILE A 380 -7.92 -24.85 -6.34
C ILE A 380 -7.88 -25.75 -5.10
N LEU A 381 -8.62 -26.86 -5.12
CA LEU A 381 -8.77 -27.80 -4.00
C LEU A 381 -7.61 -28.80 -3.83
N LYS A 382 -6.70 -28.91 -4.80
CA LYS A 382 -5.50 -29.76 -4.70
C LYS A 382 -4.23 -28.98 -4.35
N ASP A 383 -4.21 -27.69 -4.66
CA ASP A 383 -3.05 -26.81 -4.48
C ASP A 383 -3.12 -25.97 -3.17
N GLY A 384 -4.21 -26.07 -2.41
CA GLY A 384 -4.40 -25.48 -1.08
C GLY A 384 -4.54 -26.56 0.00
#